data_AF-A0A1C6S1T9-F1
#
_entry.id   AF-A0A1C6S1T9-F1
#
_cell.length_a   1.000
_cell.length_b   1.000
_cell.length_c   1.000
_cell.angle_alpha   90.00
_cell.angle_beta   90.00
_cell.angle_gamma   90.00
#
_symmetry.space_group_name_H-M   'P 1'
#
loop_
_entity.id
_entity.type
_entity.pdbx_description
1 polymer ?
#
loop_
_entity_poly.entity_id
_entity_poly.type
_entity_poly.pdbx_seq_one_letter_code
_entity_poly.pdbx_strand_id
1 'polypeptide(L)'
;MSHGQDPFAPREVSTSRPSFELALRGYDKRQVDRYVEQVDAEIATLTATRNQASHQLHSLATQLQQVQTELVELRQRPAQVDRASFRDLGPMVDQILALAEKQAEAINEAATQRVSGLEAEAERVLAEAQEQATRRLHDLEEELSTRQAEQEKAHEELRGAAEAQLAEIRELAQRLRSEGEAAHERAQHEAQRINEHTAQQVERTRAEAEALLEAARTQIQQEVHAARTQAQQELGQWQAAVEREIEERRAAAEQELTEHRTAAEQELTRQRTTAEQKIATLVNEAQQYATKLHQHADEQATIHQQQLTAAQQEVRERRQALVQLQSELDAAQQHLAQSRQEAAGVEREMTQLQQRLTETRQDLAGELSRLDEVRRAAESAERHAKDVRARVQREAKRVADLAAAAVMAAAAGGAPTSEYPQVAPRPAAANGTSEAAEPAGGKVGADA
;
A
#
# COMPACT_ATOMS: atom_id res chain seq x y z
N MET A 1 -36.04 97.13 90.55
CA MET A 1 -35.78 96.33 89.33
C MET A 1 -34.31 95.98 89.27
N SER A 2 -33.97 94.70 89.37
CA SER A 2 -32.65 94.17 88.99
C SER A 2 -32.87 92.72 88.59
N HIS A 3 -32.58 92.37 87.33
CA HIS A 3 -32.82 91.03 86.80
C HIS A 3 -31.61 90.13 87.08
N GLY A 4 -31.40 89.81 88.35
CA GLY A 4 -30.62 88.63 88.72
C GLY A 4 -31.38 87.40 88.27
N GLN A 5 -31.06 86.88 87.09
CA GLN A 5 -31.57 85.58 86.64
C GLN A 5 -30.94 84.50 87.51
N ASP A 6 -31.75 83.84 88.33
CA ASP A 6 -31.34 82.61 89.02
C ASP A 6 -31.12 81.51 87.96
N PRO A 7 -29.88 81.03 87.73
CA PRO A 7 -29.65 79.98 86.74
C PRO A 7 -30.13 78.60 87.22
N PHE A 8 -30.57 78.50 88.48
CA PHE A 8 -31.03 77.28 89.15
C PHE A 8 -32.46 77.40 89.69
N ALA A 9 -33.36 78.01 88.90
CA ALA A 9 -34.78 77.74 89.05
C ALA A 9 -35.03 76.21 88.96
N PRO A 10 -35.84 75.61 89.85
CA PRO A 10 -36.09 74.18 89.80
C PRO A 10 -36.86 73.83 88.53
N ARG A 11 -36.19 73.24 87.54
CA ARG A 11 -36.87 72.51 86.47
C ARG A 11 -37.61 71.35 87.12
N GLU A 12 -38.93 71.38 87.06
CA GLU A 12 -39.75 70.21 87.36
C GLU A 12 -39.25 69.05 86.49
N VAL A 13 -38.88 67.94 87.14
CA VAL A 13 -38.19 66.83 86.48
C VAL A 13 -39.14 66.21 85.47
N SER A 14 -38.90 66.49 84.20
CA SER A 14 -39.60 65.88 83.09
C SER A 14 -39.25 64.39 83.10
N THR A 15 -40.17 63.53 83.55
CA THR A 15 -39.92 62.10 83.82
C THR A 15 -39.67 61.23 82.58
N SER A 16 -39.52 61.86 81.41
CA SER A 16 -39.06 61.24 80.17
C SER A 16 -37.54 61.09 80.19
N ARG A 17 -37.03 59.85 80.24
CA ARG A 17 -35.60 59.56 80.03
C ARG A 17 -35.09 60.24 78.75
N PRO A 18 -33.92 60.92 78.74
CA PRO A 18 -33.41 61.59 77.56
C PRO A 18 -33.11 60.57 76.45
N SER A 19 -33.78 60.73 75.29
CA SER A 19 -33.58 59.89 74.11
C SER A 19 -32.50 60.47 73.20
N PHE A 20 -31.42 59.72 72.97
CA PHE A 20 -30.35 60.09 72.04
C PHE A 20 -30.58 59.51 70.64
N GLU A 21 -30.19 60.26 69.61
CA GLU A 21 -30.23 59.79 68.22
C GLU A 21 -29.16 58.72 67.93
N LEU A 22 -29.50 57.72 67.12
CA LEU A 22 -28.63 56.58 66.80
C LEU A 22 -27.91 56.78 65.47
N ALA A 23 -26.60 57.05 65.53
CA ALA A 23 -25.73 57.13 64.36
C ALA A 23 -25.02 55.80 64.05
N LEU A 24 -24.61 55.60 62.79
CA LEU A 24 -23.95 54.38 62.29
C LEU A 24 -22.65 54.02 63.04
N ARG A 25 -22.02 55.00 63.71
CA ARG A 25 -20.93 54.82 64.67
C ARG A 25 -21.16 55.77 65.83
N GLY A 26 -21.26 55.23 67.05
CA GLY A 26 -21.56 55.98 68.27
C GLY A 26 -21.10 55.23 69.53
N TYR A 27 -21.46 55.75 70.70
CA TYR A 27 -21.12 55.14 71.99
C TYR A 27 -21.96 53.87 72.26
N ASP A 28 -21.41 52.94 73.04
CA ASP A 28 -22.17 51.77 73.49
C ASP A 28 -23.31 52.21 74.41
N LYS A 29 -24.55 51.96 73.96
CA LYS A 29 -25.77 52.27 74.72
C LYS A 29 -25.72 51.74 76.15
N ARG A 30 -25.18 50.53 76.39
CA ARG A 30 -25.10 49.94 77.75
C ARG A 30 -24.15 50.68 78.69
N GLN A 31 -23.19 51.44 78.14
CA GLN A 31 -22.28 52.28 78.91
C GLN A 31 -22.89 53.66 79.15
N VAL A 32 -23.57 54.23 78.13
CA VAL A 32 -24.31 55.48 78.26
C VAL A 32 -25.47 55.36 79.26
N ASP A 33 -26.29 54.30 79.17
CA ASP A 33 -27.42 54.07 80.07
C ASP A 33 -26.96 54.04 81.54
N ARG A 34 -25.87 53.32 81.84
CA ARG A 34 -25.26 53.26 83.20
C ARG A 34 -24.71 54.61 83.66
N TYR A 35 -24.05 55.35 82.77
CA TYR A 35 -23.48 56.66 83.10
C TYR A 35 -24.56 57.69 83.40
N VAL A 36 -25.67 57.67 82.65
CA VAL A 36 -26.86 58.48 82.95
C VAL A 36 -27.46 58.09 84.31
N GLU A 37 -27.63 56.79 84.57
CA GLU A 37 -28.14 56.31 85.87
C GLU A 37 -27.23 56.68 87.06
N GLN A 38 -25.90 56.75 86.86
CA GLN A 38 -24.97 57.28 87.86
C GLN A 38 -25.14 58.80 88.05
N VAL A 39 -25.17 59.58 86.96
CA VAL A 39 -25.29 61.05 87.03
C VAL A 39 -26.64 61.49 87.63
N ASP A 40 -27.73 60.79 87.32
CA ASP A 40 -29.05 61.03 87.93
C ASP A 40 -29.01 60.78 89.46
N ALA A 41 -28.30 59.74 89.92
CA ALA A 41 -28.11 59.47 91.34
C ALA A 41 -27.23 60.53 92.02
N GLU A 42 -26.14 60.96 91.39
CA GLU A 42 -25.30 62.07 91.89
C GLU A 42 -26.12 63.36 92.02
N ILE A 43 -26.90 63.74 91.00
CA ILE A 43 -27.80 64.90 91.01
C ILE A 43 -28.82 64.79 92.15
N ALA A 44 -29.39 63.61 92.42
CA ALA A 44 -30.32 63.40 93.52
C ALA A 44 -29.65 63.67 94.89
N THR A 45 -28.43 63.18 95.12
CA THR A 45 -27.69 63.43 96.38
C THR A 45 -27.29 64.90 96.56
N LEU A 46 -26.86 65.58 95.49
CA LEU A 46 -26.55 67.01 95.48
C LEU A 46 -27.81 67.87 95.74
N THR A 47 -28.96 67.45 95.22
CA THR A 47 -30.24 68.14 95.47
C THR A 47 -30.69 67.96 96.93
N ALA A 48 -30.56 66.76 97.49
CA ALA A 48 -30.91 66.49 98.88
C ALA A 48 -30.03 67.29 99.86
N THR A 49 -28.72 67.34 99.64
CA THR A 49 -27.77 68.13 100.46
C THR A 49 -28.00 69.64 100.33
N ARG A 50 -28.30 70.16 99.13
CA ARG A 50 -28.73 71.56 98.93
C ARG A 50 -29.98 71.90 99.75
N ASN A 51 -30.96 71.01 99.77
CA ASN A 51 -32.20 71.22 100.53
C ASN A 51 -31.94 71.20 102.06
N GLN A 52 -31.11 70.27 102.55
CA GLN A 52 -30.70 70.21 103.96
C GLN A 52 -29.98 71.51 104.40
N ALA A 53 -29.02 71.99 103.61
CA ALA A 53 -28.33 73.25 103.88
C ALA A 53 -29.30 74.47 103.86
N SER A 54 -30.29 74.45 102.96
CA SER A 54 -31.32 75.50 102.87
C SER A 54 -32.21 75.55 104.11
N HIS A 55 -32.58 74.40 104.68
CA HIS A 55 -33.30 74.33 105.97
C HIS A 55 -32.45 74.82 107.15
N GLN A 56 -31.16 74.47 107.18
CA GLN A 56 -30.24 74.95 108.22
C GLN A 56 -30.13 76.48 108.22
N LEU A 57 -29.95 77.11 107.06
CA LEU A 57 -29.95 78.57 106.91
C LEU A 57 -31.25 79.22 107.42
N HIS A 58 -32.41 78.61 107.14
CA HIS A 58 -33.70 79.09 107.65
C HIS A 58 -33.80 79.00 109.19
N SER A 59 -33.28 77.94 109.80
CA SER A 59 -33.29 77.76 111.26
C SER A 59 -32.35 78.73 112.01
N LEU A 60 -31.21 79.09 111.41
CA LEU A 60 -30.29 80.09 111.98
C LEU A 60 -30.88 81.50 111.90
N ALA A 61 -31.66 81.80 110.85
CA ALA A 61 -32.33 83.09 110.69
C ALA A 61 -33.39 83.33 111.79
N THR A 62 -34.18 82.31 112.15
CA THR A 62 -35.19 82.44 113.23
C THR A 62 -34.55 82.56 114.62
N GLN A 63 -33.47 81.83 114.89
CA GLN A 63 -32.71 81.94 116.14
C GLN A 63 -32.13 83.35 116.33
N LEU A 64 -31.54 83.95 115.29
CA LEU A 64 -31.04 85.33 115.31
C LEU A 64 -32.15 86.36 115.61
N GLN A 65 -33.39 86.08 115.22
CA GLN A 65 -34.53 86.95 115.47
C GLN A 65 -35.04 86.83 116.93
N GLN A 66 -34.94 85.64 117.55
CA GLN A 66 -35.26 85.43 118.96
C GLN A 66 -34.29 86.17 119.89
N VAL A 67 -32.98 86.00 119.69
CA VAL A 67 -31.94 86.64 120.53
C VAL A 67 -32.03 88.17 120.50
N GLN A 68 -32.48 88.76 119.39
CA GLN A 68 -32.72 90.20 119.29
C GLN A 68 -33.87 90.69 120.19
N THR A 69 -34.84 89.83 120.53
CA THR A 69 -35.95 90.20 121.43
C THR A 69 -35.56 90.12 122.91
N GLU A 70 -34.83 89.08 123.34
CA GLU A 70 -34.39 88.90 124.74
C GLU A 70 -33.51 90.05 125.25
N LEU A 71 -32.65 90.59 124.38
CA LEU A 71 -31.79 91.75 124.67
C LEU A 71 -32.56 93.07 124.90
N VAL A 72 -33.84 93.13 124.52
CA VAL A 72 -34.70 94.31 124.76
C VAL A 72 -35.38 94.23 126.15
N GLU A 73 -35.70 93.02 126.62
CA GLU A 73 -36.37 92.83 127.91
C GLU A 73 -35.43 93.04 129.11
N LEU A 74 -34.21 92.49 129.03
CA LEU A 74 -33.22 92.54 130.13
C LEU A 74 -32.77 93.96 130.52
N ARG A 75 -33.06 94.98 129.70
CA ARG A 75 -32.71 96.38 129.95
C ARG A 75 -33.64 97.12 130.93
N GLN A 76 -34.70 96.50 131.45
CA GLN A 76 -35.84 97.24 132.03
C GLN A 76 -36.08 97.14 133.56
N ARG A 77 -35.12 96.67 134.40
CA ARG A 77 -35.36 96.50 135.87
C ARG A 77 -34.21 96.91 136.81
N PRO A 78 -34.46 97.80 137.80
CA PRO A 78 -33.62 98.03 139.00
C PRO A 78 -34.29 97.55 140.31
N ALA A 79 -33.60 97.62 141.46
CA ALA A 79 -34.07 97.15 142.78
C ALA A 79 -33.65 98.06 143.96
N GLN A 80 -34.23 97.85 145.17
CA GLN A 80 -33.95 98.62 146.41
C GLN A 80 -34.03 97.76 147.70
N VAL A 81 -33.85 98.38 148.88
CA VAL A 81 -33.08 97.82 150.03
C VAL A 81 -33.80 97.95 151.41
N ASP A 82 -33.20 97.32 152.43
CA ASP A 82 -33.11 97.71 153.86
C ASP A 82 -34.26 97.49 154.86
N ARG A 83 -33.85 97.27 156.13
CA ARG A 83 -34.54 97.76 157.34
C ARG A 83 -33.63 97.75 158.59
N ALA A 84 -34.03 98.54 159.60
CA ALA A 84 -33.20 98.94 160.75
C ALA A 84 -33.75 98.48 162.12
N SER A 85 -32.95 98.69 163.17
CA SER A 85 -33.24 98.34 164.57
C SER A 85 -33.92 99.46 165.38
N PHE A 86 -34.57 99.11 166.49
CA PHE A 86 -35.07 100.05 167.51
C PHE A 86 -34.51 99.74 168.91
N ARG A 87 -34.49 100.75 169.77
CA ARG A 87 -34.08 100.69 171.18
C ARG A 87 -35.26 101.03 172.10
N ASP A 88 -35.02 100.84 173.40
CA ASP A 88 -35.82 101.28 174.55
C ASP A 88 -37.08 100.46 174.85
N LEU A 89 -36.98 99.60 175.88
CA LEU A 89 -38.01 99.29 176.88
C LEU A 89 -37.33 98.52 178.04
N GLY A 90 -37.71 98.82 179.29
CA GLY A 90 -37.04 98.33 180.52
C GLY A 90 -37.68 97.09 181.18
N PRO A 91 -37.28 96.71 182.41
CA PRO A 91 -37.17 95.32 182.91
C PRO A 91 -38.40 94.40 182.93
N MET A 92 -39.61 94.87 182.61
CA MET A 92 -40.67 93.96 182.19
C MET A 92 -40.30 93.26 180.87
N VAL A 93 -39.58 93.98 180.00
CA VAL A 93 -38.94 93.46 178.80
C VAL A 93 -37.80 92.50 179.12
N ASP A 94 -37.13 92.54 180.28
CA ASP A 94 -36.16 91.48 180.63
C ASP A 94 -36.87 90.14 180.92
N GLN A 95 -38.08 90.15 181.50
CA GLN A 95 -38.89 88.93 181.64
C GLN A 95 -39.58 88.51 180.34
N ILE A 96 -40.06 89.46 179.53
CA ILE A 96 -40.63 89.15 178.21
C ILE A 96 -39.54 88.67 177.24
N LEU A 97 -38.32 89.21 177.31
CA LEU A 97 -37.15 88.70 176.60
C LEU A 97 -36.75 87.35 177.15
N ALA A 98 -36.59 87.12 178.46
CA ALA A 98 -36.25 85.78 178.96
C ALA A 98 -37.28 84.70 178.57
N LEU A 99 -38.57 85.05 178.48
CA LEU A 99 -39.61 84.14 177.96
C LEU A 99 -39.61 84.04 176.43
N ALA A 100 -39.35 85.12 175.70
CA ALA A 100 -39.27 85.12 174.23
C ALA A 100 -37.96 84.53 173.71
N GLU A 101 -36.88 84.59 174.48
CA GLU A 101 -35.58 83.96 174.29
C GLU A 101 -35.74 82.47 174.53
N LYS A 102 -36.35 82.04 175.65
CA LYS A 102 -36.70 80.64 175.86
C LYS A 102 -37.70 80.08 174.82
N GLN A 103 -38.61 80.91 174.30
CA GLN A 103 -39.48 80.53 173.18
C GLN A 103 -38.73 80.53 171.85
N ALA A 104 -37.77 81.43 171.62
CA ALA A 104 -36.93 81.46 170.43
C ALA A 104 -35.93 80.31 170.42
N GLU A 105 -35.36 79.93 171.57
CA GLU A 105 -34.62 78.69 171.79
C GLU A 105 -35.49 77.50 171.43
N ALA A 106 -36.69 77.35 172.02
CA ALA A 106 -37.60 76.25 171.69
C ALA A 106 -38.05 76.24 170.21
N ILE A 107 -38.19 77.41 169.57
CA ILE A 107 -38.49 77.53 168.13
C ILE A 107 -37.26 77.17 167.28
N ASN A 108 -36.06 77.56 167.70
CA ASN A 108 -34.80 77.26 167.03
C ASN A 108 -34.42 75.79 167.18
N GLU A 109 -34.64 75.18 168.34
CA GLU A 109 -34.55 73.73 168.57
C GLU A 109 -35.56 72.99 167.68
N ALA A 110 -36.84 73.40 167.68
CA ALA A 110 -37.84 72.79 166.81
C ALA A 110 -37.56 73.03 165.30
N ALA A 111 -36.95 74.15 164.93
CA ALA A 111 -36.58 74.46 163.55
C ALA A 111 -35.34 73.68 163.11
N THR A 112 -34.29 73.61 163.93
CA THR A 112 -33.10 72.80 163.66
C THR A 112 -33.43 71.31 163.63
N GLN A 113 -34.28 70.82 164.53
CA GLN A 113 -34.80 69.44 164.48
C GLN A 113 -35.58 69.17 163.18
N ARG A 114 -36.41 70.11 162.71
CA ARG A 114 -37.11 70.00 161.41
C ARG A 114 -36.16 70.07 160.22
N VAL A 115 -35.19 70.97 160.23
CA VAL A 115 -34.18 71.09 159.17
C VAL A 115 -33.33 69.83 159.10
N SER A 116 -32.75 69.37 160.22
CA SER A 116 -32.00 68.10 160.24
C SER A 116 -32.87 66.87 159.91
N GLY A 117 -34.17 66.93 160.20
CA GLY A 117 -35.14 65.90 159.78
C GLY A 117 -35.32 65.88 158.26
N LEU A 118 -35.57 67.04 157.65
CA LEU A 118 -35.72 67.21 156.20
C LEU A 118 -34.41 66.96 155.44
N GLU A 119 -33.26 67.31 156.03
CA GLU A 119 -31.93 67.00 155.50
C GLU A 119 -31.69 65.48 155.54
N ALA A 120 -31.96 64.80 156.65
CA ALA A 120 -31.87 63.34 156.72
C ALA A 120 -32.88 62.61 155.81
N GLU A 121 -34.06 63.17 155.58
CA GLU A 121 -35.02 62.67 154.58
C GLU A 121 -34.52 62.90 153.14
N ALA A 122 -33.96 64.06 152.83
CA ALA A 122 -33.38 64.36 151.53
C ALA A 122 -32.13 63.52 151.24
N GLU A 123 -31.24 63.32 152.21
CA GLU A 123 -30.08 62.43 152.11
C GLU A 123 -30.51 60.97 151.88
N ARG A 124 -31.55 60.49 152.57
CA ARG A 124 -32.12 59.15 152.31
C ARG A 124 -32.69 59.05 150.90
N VAL A 125 -33.52 59.99 150.46
CA VAL A 125 -34.10 59.97 149.11
C VAL A 125 -33.02 60.09 148.03
N LEU A 126 -31.95 60.86 148.25
CA LEU A 126 -30.81 60.93 147.34
C LEU A 126 -30.00 59.63 147.33
N ALA A 127 -29.75 59.01 148.49
CA ALA A 127 -29.06 57.71 148.58
C ALA A 127 -29.88 56.59 147.93
N GLU A 128 -31.19 56.52 148.17
CA GLU A 128 -32.11 55.59 147.52
C GLU A 128 -32.19 55.82 146.01
N ALA A 129 -32.21 57.08 145.55
CA ALA A 129 -32.21 57.41 144.13
C ALA A 129 -30.88 57.08 143.44
N GLN A 130 -29.76 57.29 144.12
CA GLN A 130 -28.43 56.90 143.65
C GLN A 130 -28.31 55.37 143.59
N GLU A 131 -28.76 54.64 144.62
CA GLU A 131 -28.73 53.18 144.63
C GLU A 131 -29.65 52.59 143.54
N GLN A 132 -30.85 53.16 143.35
CA GLN A 132 -31.72 52.80 142.22
C GLN A 132 -31.09 53.11 140.86
N ALA A 133 -30.33 54.21 140.74
CA ALA A 133 -29.63 54.54 139.50
C ALA A 133 -28.46 53.58 139.22
N THR A 134 -27.64 53.26 140.22
CA THR A 134 -26.53 52.30 140.05
C THR A 134 -27.02 50.88 139.80
N ARG A 135 -28.10 50.45 140.46
CA ARG A 135 -28.76 49.16 140.16
C ARG A 135 -29.24 49.13 138.71
N ARG A 136 -30.02 50.13 138.25
CA ARG A 136 -30.49 50.21 136.86
C ARG A 136 -29.37 50.29 135.82
N LEU A 137 -28.25 50.95 136.13
CA LEU A 137 -27.08 50.96 135.24
C LEU A 137 -26.46 49.57 135.15
N HIS A 138 -26.31 48.87 136.28
CA HIS A 138 -25.81 47.50 136.30
C HIS A 138 -26.76 46.52 135.57
N ASP A 139 -28.06 46.61 135.81
CA ASP A 139 -29.10 45.83 135.11
C ASP A 139 -29.00 46.03 133.58
N LEU A 140 -28.78 47.28 133.13
CA LEU A 140 -28.62 47.62 131.71
C LEU A 140 -27.27 47.17 131.14
N GLU A 141 -26.19 47.19 131.92
CA GLU A 141 -24.88 46.65 131.53
C GLU A 141 -24.91 45.12 131.39
N GLU A 142 -25.67 44.41 132.24
CA GLU A 142 -25.96 42.98 132.09
C GLU A 142 -26.85 42.71 130.87
N GLU A 143 -27.92 43.48 130.64
CA GLU A 143 -28.76 43.39 129.43
C GLU A 143 -27.98 43.69 128.13
N LEU A 144 -26.99 44.57 128.16
CA LEU A 144 -26.17 44.89 126.99
C LEU A 144 -25.10 43.84 126.72
N SER A 145 -24.39 43.38 127.76
CA SER A 145 -23.35 42.35 127.63
C SER A 145 -23.94 40.98 127.25
N THR A 146 -25.12 40.62 127.78
CA THR A 146 -25.85 39.42 127.35
C THR A 146 -26.29 39.51 125.88
N ARG A 147 -26.91 40.62 125.45
CA ARG A 147 -27.27 40.82 124.03
C ARG A 147 -26.05 40.85 123.10
N GLN A 148 -24.93 41.40 123.52
CA GLN A 148 -23.67 41.34 122.77
C GLN A 148 -23.19 39.88 122.61
N ALA A 149 -23.13 39.12 123.70
CA ALA A 149 -22.74 37.71 123.66
C ALA A 149 -23.73 36.83 122.86
N GLU A 150 -25.01 37.17 122.80
CA GLU A 150 -26.00 36.51 121.92
C GLU A 150 -25.78 36.87 120.45
N GLN A 151 -25.51 38.14 120.12
CA GLN A 151 -25.21 38.58 118.76
C GLN A 151 -23.89 38.01 118.24
N GLU A 152 -22.85 37.95 119.08
CA GLU A 152 -21.57 37.33 118.73
C GLU A 152 -21.74 35.85 118.40
N LYS A 153 -22.44 35.08 119.25
CA LYS A 153 -22.77 33.67 118.97
C LYS A 153 -23.56 33.50 117.68
N ALA A 154 -24.61 34.30 117.47
CA ALA A 154 -25.41 34.23 116.25
C ALA A 154 -24.58 34.58 115.00
N HIS A 155 -23.62 35.51 115.10
CA HIS A 155 -22.70 35.82 114.01
C HIS A 155 -21.63 34.72 113.79
N GLU A 156 -21.16 34.05 114.84
CA GLU A 156 -20.26 32.89 114.74
C GLU A 156 -20.96 31.67 114.15
N GLU A 157 -22.20 31.36 114.56
CA GLU A 157 -23.03 30.30 113.98
C GLU A 157 -23.31 30.56 112.49
N LEU A 158 -23.69 31.79 112.12
CA LEU A 158 -23.91 32.17 110.72
C LEU A 158 -22.63 32.11 109.88
N ARG A 159 -21.47 32.49 110.45
CA ARG A 159 -20.17 32.34 109.78
C ARG A 159 -19.79 30.88 109.60
N GLY A 160 -19.88 30.06 110.64
CA GLY A 160 -19.59 28.62 110.59
C GLY A 160 -20.48 27.88 109.59
N ALA A 161 -21.78 28.21 109.54
CA ALA A 161 -22.70 27.67 108.56
C ALA A 161 -22.34 28.09 107.11
N ALA A 162 -21.98 29.36 106.90
CA ALA A 162 -21.55 29.84 105.59
C ALA A 162 -20.19 29.23 105.15
N GLU A 163 -19.25 29.07 106.06
CA GLU A 163 -17.95 28.44 105.80
C GLU A 163 -18.09 26.95 105.51
N ALA A 164 -18.98 26.24 106.21
CA ALA A 164 -19.33 24.85 105.93
C ALA A 164 -19.96 24.70 104.53
N GLN A 165 -20.95 25.53 104.17
CA GLN A 165 -21.55 25.52 102.84
C GLN A 165 -20.53 25.85 101.74
N LEU A 166 -19.61 26.79 101.99
CA LEU A 166 -18.52 27.09 101.05
C LEU A 166 -17.51 25.93 100.93
N ALA A 167 -17.27 25.16 101.99
CA ALA A 167 -16.46 23.94 101.94
C ALA A 167 -17.15 22.84 101.12
N GLU A 168 -18.44 22.56 101.37
CA GLU A 168 -19.23 21.59 100.60
C GLU A 168 -19.29 21.94 99.11
N ILE A 169 -19.56 23.21 98.77
CA ILE A 169 -19.59 23.70 97.39
C ILE A 169 -18.20 23.56 96.72
N ARG A 170 -17.11 23.83 97.45
CA ARG A 170 -15.73 23.64 96.93
C ARG A 170 -15.42 22.16 96.70
N GLU A 171 -15.82 21.27 97.60
CA GLU A 171 -15.66 19.82 97.42
C GLU A 171 -16.45 19.31 96.21
N LEU A 172 -17.74 19.66 96.10
CA LEU A 172 -18.56 19.28 94.94
C LEU A 172 -17.97 19.83 93.63
N ALA A 173 -17.53 21.09 93.61
CA ALA A 173 -16.87 21.69 92.46
C ALA A 173 -15.48 21.10 92.16
N GLN A 174 -14.81 20.44 93.12
CA GLN A 174 -13.58 19.69 92.89
C GLN A 174 -13.86 18.27 92.37
N ARG A 175 -14.84 17.57 92.96
CA ARG A 175 -15.30 16.24 92.50
C ARG A 175 -15.75 16.32 91.04
N LEU A 176 -16.66 17.23 90.72
CA LEU A 176 -17.16 17.46 89.34
C LEU A 176 -16.05 17.82 88.34
N ARG A 177 -15.00 18.53 88.76
CA ARG A 177 -13.82 18.78 87.91
C ARG A 177 -13.03 17.50 87.67
N SER A 178 -12.68 16.76 88.72
CA SER A 178 -11.93 15.50 88.58
C SER A 178 -12.71 14.42 87.81
N GLU A 179 -14.04 14.39 87.94
CA GLU A 179 -14.92 13.51 87.16
C GLU A 179 -14.97 13.92 85.69
N GLY A 180 -15.05 15.23 85.41
CA GLY A 180 -15.00 15.79 84.05
C GLY A 180 -13.65 15.60 83.36
N GLU A 181 -12.55 15.81 84.08
CA GLU A 181 -11.17 15.56 83.64
C GLU A 181 -10.99 14.07 83.32
N ALA A 182 -11.31 13.17 84.25
CA ALA A 182 -11.21 11.72 84.03
C ALA A 182 -12.18 11.21 82.95
N ALA A 183 -13.31 11.88 82.71
CA ALA A 183 -14.21 11.56 81.58
C ALA A 183 -13.63 12.05 80.25
N HIS A 184 -12.98 13.22 80.23
CA HIS A 184 -12.31 13.76 79.06
C HIS A 184 -11.10 12.92 78.65
N GLU A 185 -10.26 12.50 79.59
CA GLU A 185 -9.14 11.58 79.36
C GLU A 185 -9.63 10.24 78.78
N ARG A 186 -10.70 9.66 79.35
CA ARG A 186 -11.34 8.46 78.78
C ARG A 186 -11.81 8.69 77.34
N ALA A 187 -12.51 9.78 77.07
CA ALA A 187 -12.96 10.12 75.71
C ALA A 187 -11.77 10.33 74.73
N GLN A 188 -10.67 10.95 75.17
CA GLN A 188 -9.46 11.09 74.37
C GLN A 188 -8.82 9.72 74.07
N HIS A 189 -8.66 8.85 75.06
CA HIS A 189 -8.08 7.51 74.86
C HIS A 189 -8.97 6.60 74.01
N GLU A 190 -10.30 6.70 74.13
CA GLU A 190 -11.20 5.96 73.24
C GLU A 190 -11.14 6.49 71.80
N ALA A 191 -11.06 7.81 71.60
CA ALA A 191 -10.86 8.40 70.27
C ALA A 191 -9.50 8.02 69.67
N GLN A 192 -8.41 8.03 70.46
CA GLN A 192 -7.09 7.54 70.05
C GLN A 192 -7.16 6.07 69.62
N ARG A 193 -7.71 5.19 70.46
CA ARG A 193 -7.88 3.76 70.16
C ARG A 193 -8.72 3.52 68.90
N ILE A 194 -9.77 4.30 68.67
CA ILE A 194 -10.61 4.21 67.46
C ILE A 194 -9.83 4.68 66.22
N ASN A 195 -9.07 5.78 66.31
CA ASN A 195 -8.23 6.27 65.23
C ASN A 195 -7.09 5.30 64.88
N GLU A 196 -6.43 4.71 65.88
CA GLU A 196 -5.43 3.65 65.70
C GLU A 196 -6.02 2.40 65.06
N HIS A 197 -7.20 1.95 65.52
CA HIS A 197 -7.87 0.77 64.98
C HIS A 197 -8.32 0.98 63.53
N THR A 198 -8.93 2.12 63.23
CA THR A 198 -9.36 2.46 61.86
C THR A 198 -8.17 2.67 60.92
N ALA A 199 -7.09 3.32 61.37
CA ALA A 199 -5.84 3.40 60.61
C ALA A 199 -5.27 2.00 60.30
N GLN A 200 -5.21 1.10 61.30
CA GLN A 200 -4.78 -0.28 61.08
C GLN A 200 -5.70 -1.07 60.14
N GLN A 201 -7.01 -0.81 60.14
CA GLN A 201 -7.96 -1.42 59.20
C GLN A 201 -7.77 -0.88 57.78
N VAL A 202 -7.55 0.42 57.62
CA VAL A 202 -7.25 1.05 56.31
C VAL A 202 -5.94 0.52 55.74
N GLU A 203 -4.86 0.46 56.52
CA GLU A 203 -3.58 -0.07 56.03
C GLU A 203 -3.64 -1.58 55.72
N ARG A 204 -4.42 -2.38 56.48
CA ARG A 204 -4.64 -3.81 56.15
C ARG A 204 -5.43 -3.99 54.86
N THR A 205 -6.60 -3.35 54.75
CA THR A 205 -7.44 -3.47 53.53
C THR A 205 -6.75 -2.89 52.30
N ARG A 206 -5.90 -1.87 52.49
CA ARG A 206 -5.00 -1.37 51.46
C ARG A 206 -3.93 -2.40 51.05
N ALA A 207 -3.20 -2.97 52.00
CA ALA A 207 -2.17 -3.98 51.71
C ALA A 207 -2.77 -5.24 51.06
N GLU A 208 -3.97 -5.66 51.48
CA GLU A 208 -4.75 -6.74 50.85
C GLU A 208 -5.13 -6.38 49.41
N ALA A 209 -5.60 -5.16 49.14
CA ALA A 209 -5.92 -4.70 47.79
C ALA A 209 -4.68 -4.55 46.89
N GLU A 210 -3.57 -4.02 47.40
CA GLU A 210 -2.31 -3.90 46.68
C GLU A 210 -1.73 -5.30 46.34
N ALA A 211 -1.76 -6.25 47.28
CA ALA A 211 -1.36 -7.64 47.04
C ALA A 211 -2.26 -8.36 46.02
N LEU A 212 -3.57 -8.13 46.04
CA LEU A 212 -4.50 -8.67 45.03
C LEU A 212 -4.25 -8.08 43.63
N LEU A 213 -3.90 -6.78 43.55
CA LEU A 213 -3.52 -6.14 42.29
C LEU A 213 -2.18 -6.66 41.74
N GLU A 214 -1.19 -6.94 42.60
CA GLU A 214 0.07 -7.56 42.19
C GLU A 214 -0.12 -9.02 41.76
N ALA A 215 -0.95 -9.79 42.46
CA ALA A 215 -1.32 -11.16 42.06
C ALA A 215 -2.03 -11.17 40.70
N ALA A 216 -3.05 -10.33 40.51
CA ALA A 216 -3.75 -10.22 39.24
C ALA A 216 -2.83 -9.75 38.10
N ARG A 217 -1.94 -8.78 38.35
CA ARG A 217 -0.97 -8.29 37.37
C ARG A 217 0.03 -9.38 36.96
N THR A 218 0.56 -10.14 37.91
CA THR A 218 1.51 -11.22 37.63
C THR A 218 0.85 -12.40 36.94
N GLN A 219 -0.39 -12.74 37.28
CA GLN A 219 -1.20 -13.71 36.53
C GLN A 219 -1.42 -13.26 35.07
N ILE A 220 -1.91 -12.03 34.84
CA ILE A 220 -2.12 -11.50 33.48
C ILE A 220 -0.81 -11.48 32.68
N GLN A 221 0.32 -11.15 33.31
CA GLN A 221 1.64 -11.24 32.66
C GLN A 221 1.98 -12.68 32.27
N GLN A 222 1.75 -13.67 33.14
CA GLN A 222 1.99 -15.09 32.85
C GLN A 222 1.08 -15.59 31.71
N GLU A 223 -0.21 -15.24 31.72
CA GLU A 223 -1.17 -15.60 30.68
C GLU A 223 -0.80 -14.97 29.32
N VAL A 224 -0.43 -13.69 29.29
CA VAL A 224 0.04 -13.01 28.07
C VAL A 224 1.36 -13.60 27.56
N HIS A 225 2.29 -13.98 28.44
CA HIS A 225 3.51 -14.68 28.05
C HIS A 225 3.21 -16.08 27.48
N ALA A 226 2.34 -16.86 28.13
CA ALA A 226 1.92 -18.18 27.67
C ALA A 226 1.24 -18.11 26.29
N ALA A 227 0.22 -17.26 26.14
CA ALA A 227 -0.49 -17.04 24.89
C ALA A 227 0.45 -16.56 23.76
N ARG A 228 1.42 -15.70 24.07
CA ARG A 228 2.46 -15.29 23.10
C ARG A 228 3.33 -16.47 22.68
N THR A 229 3.77 -17.32 23.61
CA THR A 229 4.58 -18.51 23.24
C THR A 229 3.78 -19.54 22.46
N GLN A 230 2.49 -19.72 22.75
CA GLN A 230 1.58 -20.58 21.99
C GLN A 230 1.40 -20.05 20.56
N ALA A 231 1.06 -18.77 20.39
CA ALA A 231 0.94 -18.14 19.07
C ALA A 231 2.25 -18.19 18.27
N GLN A 232 3.42 -18.08 18.92
CA GLN A 232 4.72 -18.27 18.26
C GLN A 232 4.97 -19.73 17.83
N GLN A 233 4.54 -20.71 18.62
CA GLN A 233 4.61 -22.13 18.26
C GLN A 233 3.65 -22.46 17.11
N GLU A 234 2.42 -21.97 17.14
CA GLU A 234 1.44 -22.12 16.06
C GLU A 234 1.92 -21.48 14.76
N LEU A 235 2.45 -20.25 14.81
CA LEU A 235 3.04 -19.60 13.64
C LEU A 235 4.23 -20.39 13.08
N GLY A 236 5.10 -20.95 13.93
CA GLY A 236 6.20 -21.81 13.50
C GLY A 236 5.73 -23.13 12.89
N GLN A 237 4.65 -23.73 13.41
CA GLN A 237 4.03 -24.92 12.83
C GLN A 237 3.39 -24.61 11.46
N TRP A 238 2.69 -23.48 11.33
CA TRP A 238 2.14 -23.00 10.06
C TRP A 238 3.23 -22.71 9.04
N GLN A 239 4.32 -22.04 9.43
CA GLN A 239 5.49 -21.79 8.55
C GLN A 239 6.07 -23.12 8.07
N ALA A 240 6.41 -24.04 8.97
CA ALA A 240 6.98 -25.34 8.62
C ALA A 240 6.01 -26.23 7.83
N ALA A 241 4.69 -26.00 7.90
CA ALA A 241 3.69 -26.71 7.09
C ALA A 241 3.60 -26.11 5.67
N VAL A 242 3.60 -24.78 5.54
CA VAL A 242 3.61 -24.07 4.25
C VAL A 242 4.93 -24.31 3.50
N GLU A 243 6.07 -24.36 4.21
CA GLU A 243 7.36 -24.73 3.62
C GLU A 243 7.32 -26.15 3.03
N ARG A 244 6.80 -27.13 3.77
CA ARG A 244 6.58 -28.49 3.27
C ARG A 244 5.62 -28.54 2.07
N GLU A 245 4.51 -27.83 2.11
CA GLU A 245 3.58 -27.79 0.97
C GLU A 245 4.24 -27.15 -0.27
N ILE A 246 5.09 -26.14 -0.08
CA ILE A 246 5.88 -25.53 -1.17
C ILE A 246 6.94 -26.52 -1.71
N GLU A 247 7.61 -27.28 -0.85
CA GLU A 247 8.57 -28.32 -1.26
C GLU A 247 7.89 -29.48 -1.98
N GLU A 248 6.74 -29.97 -1.49
CA GLU A 248 5.92 -31.00 -2.13
C GLU A 248 5.42 -30.54 -3.51
N ARG A 249 4.87 -29.32 -3.61
CA ARG A 249 4.44 -28.72 -4.89
C ARG A 249 5.61 -28.49 -5.86
N ARG A 250 6.80 -28.14 -5.37
CA ARG A 250 8.02 -28.02 -6.20
C ARG A 250 8.47 -29.39 -6.70
N ALA A 251 8.55 -30.39 -5.84
CA ALA A 251 8.94 -31.75 -6.21
C ALA A 251 7.97 -32.36 -7.24
N ALA A 252 6.66 -32.14 -7.08
CA ALA A 252 5.66 -32.53 -8.06
C ALA A 252 5.85 -31.82 -9.41
N ALA A 253 6.03 -30.50 -9.42
CA ALA A 253 6.28 -29.73 -10.65
C ALA A 253 7.61 -30.10 -11.33
N GLU A 254 8.65 -30.45 -10.57
CA GLU A 254 9.91 -30.97 -11.10
C GLU A 254 9.72 -32.37 -11.71
N GLN A 255 8.93 -33.24 -11.08
CA GLN A 255 8.55 -34.55 -11.65
C GLN A 255 7.79 -34.37 -12.97
N GLU A 256 6.71 -33.58 -13.00
CA GLU A 256 5.94 -33.25 -14.23
C GLU A 256 6.86 -32.69 -15.34
N LEU A 257 7.80 -31.81 -15.00
CA LEU A 257 8.78 -31.28 -15.96
C LEU A 257 9.76 -32.36 -16.47
N THR A 258 10.16 -33.34 -15.65
CA THR A 258 10.97 -34.47 -16.11
C THR A 258 10.17 -35.47 -16.96
N GLU A 259 8.91 -35.72 -16.64
CA GLU A 259 8.01 -36.54 -17.46
C GLU A 259 7.74 -35.88 -18.81
N HIS A 260 7.43 -34.58 -18.85
CA HIS A 260 7.28 -33.83 -20.10
C HIS A 260 8.57 -33.79 -20.94
N ARG A 261 9.75 -33.63 -20.32
CA ARG A 261 11.04 -33.70 -21.03
C ARG A 261 11.28 -35.08 -21.63
N THR A 262 11.17 -36.15 -20.82
CA THR A 262 11.41 -37.52 -21.30
C THR A 262 10.37 -37.96 -22.34
N ALA A 263 9.11 -37.53 -22.23
CA ALA A 263 8.10 -37.74 -23.26
C ALA A 263 8.44 -36.99 -24.57
N ALA A 264 8.92 -35.75 -24.49
CA ALA A 264 9.36 -34.98 -25.66
C ALA A 264 10.62 -35.58 -26.32
N GLU A 265 11.58 -36.09 -25.53
CA GLU A 265 12.77 -36.79 -26.03
C GLU A 265 12.41 -38.12 -26.70
N GLN A 266 11.48 -38.89 -26.13
CA GLN A 266 10.91 -40.09 -26.78
C GLN A 266 10.21 -39.74 -28.09
N GLU A 267 9.46 -38.65 -28.14
CA GLU A 267 8.75 -38.25 -29.36
C GLU A 267 9.72 -37.72 -30.44
N LEU A 268 10.74 -36.95 -30.05
CA LEU A 268 11.82 -36.53 -30.95
C LEU A 268 12.62 -37.73 -31.49
N THR A 269 12.84 -38.79 -30.70
CA THR A 269 13.51 -40.01 -31.16
C THR A 269 12.62 -40.87 -32.06
N ARG A 270 11.30 -40.94 -31.83
CA ARG A 270 10.33 -41.52 -32.80
C ARG A 270 10.32 -40.74 -34.11
N GLN A 271 10.35 -39.41 -34.06
CA GLN A 271 10.38 -38.56 -35.26
C GLN A 271 11.71 -38.67 -36.02
N ARG A 272 12.85 -38.78 -35.32
CA ARG A 272 14.16 -39.08 -35.94
C ARG A 272 14.17 -40.46 -36.59
N THR A 273 13.83 -41.52 -35.86
CA THR A 273 13.86 -42.89 -36.40
C THR A 273 12.89 -43.09 -37.57
N THR A 274 11.70 -42.48 -37.54
CA THR A 274 10.78 -42.51 -38.70
C THR A 274 11.24 -41.62 -39.86
N ALA A 275 12.00 -40.55 -39.62
CA ALA A 275 12.66 -39.77 -40.68
C ALA A 275 13.85 -40.53 -41.29
N GLU A 276 14.68 -41.17 -40.47
CA GLU A 276 15.80 -42.03 -40.87
C GLU A 276 15.29 -43.22 -41.71
N GLN A 277 14.18 -43.85 -41.32
CA GLN A 277 13.51 -44.87 -42.12
C GLN A 277 13.05 -44.34 -43.49
N LYS A 278 12.42 -43.16 -43.54
CA LYS A 278 12.01 -42.52 -44.82
C LYS A 278 13.20 -42.14 -45.70
N ILE A 279 14.30 -41.67 -45.10
CA ILE A 279 15.55 -41.40 -45.82
C ILE A 279 16.13 -42.71 -46.35
N ALA A 280 16.14 -43.79 -45.56
CA ALA A 280 16.60 -45.10 -46.01
C ALA A 280 15.75 -45.69 -47.14
N THR A 281 14.42 -45.55 -47.11
CA THR A 281 13.56 -45.98 -48.24
C THR A 281 13.82 -45.13 -49.47
N LEU A 282 13.89 -43.80 -49.36
CA LEU A 282 14.20 -42.90 -50.48
C LEU A 282 15.61 -43.16 -51.07
N VAL A 283 16.60 -43.47 -50.23
CA VAL A 283 17.95 -43.86 -50.69
C VAL A 283 17.92 -45.21 -51.40
N ASN A 284 17.19 -46.20 -50.88
CA ASN A 284 17.03 -47.50 -51.55
C ASN A 284 16.28 -47.35 -52.88
N GLU A 285 15.23 -46.52 -52.95
CA GLU A 285 14.49 -46.20 -54.18
C GLU A 285 15.38 -45.46 -55.19
N ALA A 286 16.18 -44.49 -54.74
CA ALA A 286 17.14 -43.78 -55.58
C ALA A 286 18.26 -44.70 -56.08
N GLN A 287 18.74 -45.65 -55.27
CA GLN A 287 19.70 -46.69 -55.69
C GLN A 287 19.08 -47.68 -56.69
N GLN A 288 17.84 -48.10 -56.48
CA GLN A 288 17.09 -48.91 -57.45
C GLN A 288 16.83 -48.16 -58.76
N TYR A 289 16.60 -46.85 -58.70
CA TYR A 289 16.42 -46.01 -59.89
C TYR A 289 17.74 -45.77 -60.62
N ALA A 290 18.84 -45.52 -59.89
CA ALA A 290 20.18 -45.40 -60.44
C ALA A 290 20.67 -46.71 -61.07
N THR A 291 20.42 -47.86 -60.45
CA THR A 291 20.75 -49.17 -61.05
C THR A 291 19.91 -49.49 -62.27
N LYS A 292 18.60 -49.13 -62.29
CA LYS A 292 17.77 -49.22 -63.50
C LYS A 292 18.26 -48.28 -64.61
N LEU A 293 18.71 -47.07 -64.27
CA LEU A 293 19.31 -46.15 -65.23
C LEU A 293 20.66 -46.65 -65.76
N HIS A 294 21.50 -47.28 -64.93
CA HIS A 294 22.73 -47.92 -65.39
C HIS A 294 22.43 -49.15 -66.26
N GLN A 295 21.52 -50.04 -65.85
CA GLN A 295 21.08 -51.17 -66.68
C GLN A 295 20.54 -50.71 -68.04
N HIS A 296 19.66 -49.71 -68.07
CA HIS A 296 19.16 -49.13 -69.32
C HIS A 296 20.28 -48.42 -70.11
N ALA A 297 21.26 -47.79 -69.46
CA ALA A 297 22.40 -47.18 -70.14
C ALA A 297 23.35 -48.24 -70.74
N ASP A 298 23.57 -49.36 -70.05
CA ASP A 298 24.37 -50.51 -70.50
C ASP A 298 23.64 -51.29 -71.61
N GLU A 299 22.31 -51.41 -71.54
CA GLU A 299 21.47 -51.95 -72.62
C GLU A 299 21.54 -51.05 -73.87
N GLN A 300 21.42 -49.73 -73.72
CA GLN A 300 21.58 -48.81 -74.86
C GLN A 300 23.03 -48.81 -75.37
N ALA A 301 24.04 -48.88 -74.50
CA ALA A 301 25.45 -48.95 -74.89
C ALA A 301 25.76 -50.25 -75.63
N THR A 302 25.22 -51.40 -75.20
CA THR A 302 25.40 -52.67 -75.90
C THR A 302 24.60 -52.73 -77.20
N ILE A 303 23.40 -52.15 -77.28
CA ILE A 303 22.66 -51.95 -78.54
C ILE A 303 23.47 -51.06 -79.50
N HIS A 304 24.00 -49.92 -79.04
CA HIS A 304 24.84 -49.04 -79.86
C HIS A 304 26.16 -49.71 -80.26
N GLN A 305 26.76 -50.54 -79.40
CA GLN A 305 27.96 -51.31 -79.72
C GLN A 305 27.67 -52.40 -80.77
N GLN A 306 26.53 -53.09 -80.67
CA GLN A 306 26.05 -54.03 -81.69
C GLN A 306 25.81 -53.32 -83.03
N GLN A 307 25.09 -52.19 -83.02
CA GLN A 307 24.88 -51.32 -84.19
C GLN A 307 26.21 -50.87 -84.81
N LEU A 308 27.19 -50.47 -83.98
CA LEU A 308 28.53 -50.09 -84.44
C LEU A 308 29.27 -51.27 -85.07
N THR A 309 29.19 -52.48 -84.50
CA THR A 309 29.82 -53.68 -85.09
C THR A 309 29.16 -54.10 -86.40
N ALA A 310 27.83 -54.01 -86.51
CA ALA A 310 27.10 -54.28 -87.75
C ALA A 310 27.45 -53.24 -88.83
N ALA A 311 27.50 -51.95 -88.49
CA ALA A 311 27.94 -50.90 -89.41
C ALA A 311 29.43 -51.07 -89.82
N GLN A 312 30.29 -51.55 -88.92
CA GLN A 312 31.69 -51.89 -89.26
C GLN A 312 31.79 -53.11 -90.17
N GLN A 313 30.90 -54.10 -90.03
CA GLN A 313 30.79 -55.24 -90.95
C GLN A 313 30.32 -54.76 -92.33
N GLU A 314 29.22 -54.01 -92.41
CA GLU A 314 28.70 -53.44 -93.67
C GLU A 314 29.75 -52.54 -94.36
N VAL A 315 30.53 -51.75 -93.61
CA VAL A 315 31.64 -50.95 -94.16
C VAL A 315 32.81 -51.82 -94.64
N ARG A 316 33.08 -52.97 -94.03
CA ARG A 316 34.09 -53.93 -94.53
C ARG A 316 33.60 -54.61 -95.80
N GLU A 317 32.35 -55.05 -95.85
CA GLU A 317 31.72 -55.66 -97.02
C GLU A 317 31.66 -54.68 -98.20
N ARG A 318 31.19 -53.44 -97.97
CA ARG A 318 31.23 -52.37 -98.98
C ARG A 318 32.65 -52.05 -99.46
N ARG A 319 33.67 -52.11 -98.58
CA ARG A 319 35.07 -51.94 -98.99
C ARG A 319 35.59 -53.13 -99.82
N GLN A 320 35.20 -54.36 -99.48
CA GLN A 320 35.55 -55.54 -100.28
C GLN A 320 34.89 -55.51 -101.66
N ALA A 321 33.60 -55.14 -101.73
CA ALA A 321 32.88 -54.93 -102.99
C ALA A 321 33.49 -53.80 -103.82
N LEU A 322 33.93 -52.70 -103.20
CA LEU A 322 34.65 -51.62 -103.91
C LEU A 322 36.00 -52.09 -104.47
N VAL A 323 36.76 -52.91 -103.74
CA VAL A 323 38.02 -53.49 -104.25
C VAL A 323 37.76 -54.48 -105.39
N GLN A 324 36.70 -55.27 -105.31
CA GLN A 324 36.26 -56.15 -106.41
C GLN A 324 35.90 -55.33 -107.65
N LEU A 325 35.01 -54.34 -107.53
CA LEU A 325 34.63 -53.43 -108.62
C LEU A 325 35.82 -52.66 -109.20
N GLN A 326 36.81 -52.27 -108.38
CA GLN A 326 38.06 -51.68 -108.86
C GLN A 326 38.88 -52.68 -109.68
N SER A 327 39.04 -53.93 -109.22
CA SER A 327 39.75 -54.96 -109.99
C SER A 327 39.04 -55.35 -111.29
N GLU A 328 37.71 -55.35 -111.32
CA GLU A 328 36.90 -55.56 -112.53
C GLU A 328 37.05 -54.37 -113.51
N LEU A 329 37.07 -53.14 -112.99
CA LEU A 329 37.29 -51.92 -113.78
C LEU A 329 38.70 -51.90 -114.39
N ASP A 330 39.73 -52.24 -113.60
CA ASP A 330 41.12 -52.28 -114.06
C ASP A 330 41.34 -53.39 -115.11
N ALA A 331 40.73 -54.57 -114.93
CA ALA A 331 40.73 -55.63 -115.93
C ALA A 331 40.02 -55.21 -117.23
N ALA A 332 38.85 -54.57 -117.12
CA ALA A 332 38.13 -54.04 -118.27
C ALA A 332 38.94 -52.96 -119.02
N GLN A 333 39.64 -52.08 -118.31
CA GLN A 333 40.55 -51.09 -118.92
C GLN A 333 41.74 -51.74 -119.63
N GLN A 334 42.34 -52.79 -119.05
CA GLN A 334 43.43 -53.53 -119.68
C GLN A 334 42.99 -54.23 -120.98
N HIS A 335 41.81 -54.86 -121.00
CA HIS A 335 41.25 -55.44 -122.23
C HIS A 335 40.94 -54.38 -123.30
N LEU A 336 40.46 -53.20 -122.90
CA LEU A 336 40.19 -52.08 -123.82
C LEU A 336 41.49 -51.43 -124.35
N ALA A 337 42.60 -51.55 -123.61
CA ALA A 337 43.93 -51.14 -124.10
C ALA A 337 44.50 -52.16 -125.12
N GLN A 338 44.31 -53.45 -124.89
CA GLN A 338 44.74 -54.53 -125.78
C GLN A 338 44.04 -54.44 -127.15
N SER A 339 42.70 -54.38 -127.17
CA SER A 339 41.94 -54.31 -128.44
C SER A 339 42.26 -53.06 -129.28
N ARG A 340 42.59 -51.94 -128.62
CA ARG A 340 43.07 -50.72 -129.30
C ARG A 340 44.47 -50.87 -129.91
N GLN A 341 45.37 -51.66 -129.31
CA GLN A 341 46.66 -51.97 -129.93
C GLN A 341 46.51 -52.91 -131.12
N GLU A 342 45.60 -53.87 -131.05
CA GLU A 342 45.30 -54.81 -132.14
C GLU A 342 44.67 -54.09 -133.34
N ALA A 343 43.65 -53.24 -133.12
CA ALA A 343 43.05 -52.41 -134.16
C ALA A 343 44.08 -51.51 -134.87
N ALA A 344 44.92 -50.82 -134.10
CA ALA A 344 46.01 -49.99 -134.62
C ALA A 344 47.13 -50.79 -135.33
N GLY A 345 47.15 -52.12 -135.22
CA GLY A 345 47.94 -53.01 -136.07
C GLY A 345 47.27 -53.22 -137.43
N VAL A 346 46.00 -53.64 -137.42
CA VAL A 346 45.21 -53.96 -138.62
C VAL A 346 45.12 -52.76 -139.59
N GLU A 347 44.93 -51.53 -139.09
CA GLU A 347 44.90 -50.31 -139.92
C GLU A 347 46.20 -50.09 -140.72
N ARG A 348 47.36 -50.45 -140.14
CA ARG A 348 48.68 -50.30 -140.78
C ARG A 348 48.90 -51.34 -141.87
N GLU A 349 48.39 -52.56 -141.68
CA GLU A 349 48.41 -53.59 -142.72
C GLU A 349 47.45 -53.25 -143.86
N MET A 350 46.25 -52.76 -143.54
CA MET A 350 45.25 -52.34 -144.53
C MET A 350 45.75 -51.20 -145.42
N THR A 351 46.42 -50.19 -144.85
CA THR A 351 46.99 -49.07 -145.61
C THR A 351 48.17 -49.49 -146.50
N GLN A 352 49.05 -50.39 -146.05
CA GLN A 352 50.11 -50.96 -146.89
C GLN A 352 49.57 -51.81 -148.04
N LEU A 353 48.49 -52.58 -147.80
CA LEU A 353 47.82 -53.36 -148.86
C LEU A 353 47.16 -52.45 -149.91
N GLN A 354 46.55 -51.34 -149.50
CA GLN A 354 45.94 -50.38 -150.43
C GLN A 354 46.98 -49.73 -151.37
N GLN A 355 48.16 -49.35 -150.87
CA GLN A 355 49.22 -48.74 -151.70
C GLN A 355 49.71 -49.70 -152.80
N ARG A 356 49.97 -50.97 -152.46
CA ARG A 356 50.32 -52.02 -153.44
C ARG A 356 49.23 -52.26 -154.48
N LEU A 357 47.96 -52.10 -154.09
CA LEU A 357 46.80 -52.22 -154.99
C LEU A 357 46.66 -51.01 -155.93
N THR A 358 47.21 -49.84 -155.59
CA THR A 358 47.27 -48.70 -156.52
C THR A 358 48.41 -48.81 -157.53
N GLU A 359 49.60 -49.26 -157.13
CA GLU A 359 50.75 -49.45 -158.03
C GLU A 359 50.44 -50.50 -159.11
N THR A 360 50.01 -51.69 -158.68
CA THR A 360 49.65 -52.81 -159.59
C THR A 360 48.50 -52.47 -160.57
N ARG A 361 47.64 -51.50 -160.24
CA ARG A 361 46.60 -50.99 -161.15
C ARG A 361 47.14 -50.05 -162.23
N GLN A 362 48.20 -49.30 -161.96
CA GLN A 362 48.82 -48.41 -162.94
C GLN A 362 49.62 -49.20 -163.99
N ASP A 363 50.38 -50.22 -163.57
CA ASP A 363 51.08 -51.13 -164.48
C ASP A 363 50.10 -51.88 -165.41
N LEU A 364 49.00 -52.40 -164.85
CA LEU A 364 47.98 -53.12 -165.61
C LEU A 364 47.28 -52.23 -166.66
N ALA A 365 47.08 -50.94 -166.36
CA ALA A 365 46.51 -49.98 -167.31
C ALA A 365 47.45 -49.74 -168.51
N GLY A 366 48.77 -49.73 -168.27
CA GLY A 366 49.78 -49.65 -169.34
C GLY A 366 49.69 -50.84 -170.30
N GLU A 367 49.72 -52.07 -169.78
CA GLU A 367 49.69 -53.28 -170.61
C GLU A 367 48.34 -53.51 -171.32
N LEU A 368 47.22 -53.13 -170.69
CA LEU A 368 45.91 -53.21 -171.36
C LEU A 368 45.81 -52.28 -172.57
N SER A 369 46.47 -51.11 -172.56
CA SER A 369 46.49 -50.21 -173.72
C SER A 369 47.19 -50.84 -174.93
N ARG A 370 48.34 -51.51 -174.70
CA ARG A 370 49.11 -52.24 -175.73
C ARG A 370 48.34 -53.42 -176.30
N LEU A 371 47.60 -54.15 -175.46
CA LEU A 371 46.78 -55.28 -175.89
C LEU A 371 45.58 -54.88 -176.75
N ASP A 372 44.93 -53.74 -176.48
CA ASP A 372 43.73 -53.34 -177.23
C ASP A 372 44.05 -52.86 -178.66
N GLU A 373 45.26 -52.34 -178.90
CA GLU A 373 45.78 -52.07 -180.25
C GLU A 373 45.96 -53.37 -181.06
N VAL A 374 46.62 -54.38 -180.49
CA VAL A 374 46.80 -55.71 -181.11
C VAL A 374 45.46 -56.39 -181.36
N ARG A 375 44.50 -56.27 -180.43
CA ARG A 375 43.20 -56.95 -180.50
C ARG A 375 42.31 -56.40 -181.63
N ARG A 376 42.39 -55.11 -181.93
CA ARG A 376 41.63 -54.50 -183.04
C ARG A 376 42.13 -54.94 -184.41
N ALA A 377 43.42 -55.28 -184.55
CA ALA A 377 43.97 -55.90 -185.76
C ALA A 377 43.52 -57.38 -185.94
N ALA A 378 43.15 -58.07 -184.86
CA ALA A 378 42.64 -59.45 -184.91
C ALA A 378 41.11 -59.53 -185.15
N GLU A 379 40.33 -58.61 -184.59
CA GLU A 379 38.85 -58.60 -184.72
C GLU A 379 38.35 -58.35 -186.16
N SER A 380 39.18 -57.83 -187.06
CA SER A 380 38.90 -57.70 -188.50
C SER A 380 39.13 -59.00 -189.29
N ALA A 381 39.91 -59.94 -188.76
CA ALA A 381 40.12 -61.27 -189.32
C ALA A 381 39.22 -62.34 -188.68
N GLU A 382 38.89 -62.22 -187.39
CA GLU A 382 38.07 -63.20 -186.66
C GLU A 382 36.56 -63.05 -186.97
N ARG A 383 36.16 -61.86 -187.42
CA ARG A 383 34.89 -61.62 -188.12
C ARG A 383 34.91 -61.96 -189.61
N HIS A 384 35.93 -62.71 -190.05
CA HIS A 384 35.88 -63.62 -191.19
C HIS A 384 35.70 -65.12 -190.75
N ALA A 385 35.22 -65.44 -189.51
CA ALA A 385 35.07 -66.81 -188.96
C ALA A 385 33.63 -67.34 -188.54
N LYS A 386 32.60 -66.50 -188.31
CA LYS A 386 31.13 -66.78 -188.08
C LYS A 386 30.10 -67.00 -189.26
N ASP A 387 29.39 -66.03 -189.88
CA ASP A 387 28.42 -66.14 -191.05
C ASP A 387 28.32 -67.44 -191.88
N VAL A 388 29.35 -67.96 -192.56
CA VAL A 388 29.21 -69.23 -193.32
C VAL A 388 29.19 -70.48 -192.39
N ARG A 389 29.57 -70.39 -191.11
CA ARG A 389 29.16 -71.36 -190.04
C ARG A 389 27.67 -71.26 -189.76
N ALA A 390 27.04 -70.10 -189.95
CA ALA A 390 25.59 -69.98 -189.93
C ALA A 390 24.91 -70.57 -191.18
N ARG A 391 25.64 -70.75 -192.29
CA ARG A 391 25.15 -71.42 -193.51
C ARG A 391 24.91 -72.93 -193.33
N VAL A 392 25.48 -73.54 -192.28
CA VAL A 392 25.49 -74.99 -192.08
C VAL A 392 24.65 -75.47 -190.90
N GLN A 393 24.67 -74.77 -189.77
CA GLN A 393 23.99 -75.25 -188.56
C GLN A 393 22.45 -75.36 -188.65
N ARG A 394 21.82 -74.91 -189.75
CA ARG A 394 20.34 -74.87 -189.87
C ARG A 394 19.73 -75.89 -190.84
N GLU A 395 20.52 -76.58 -191.65
CA GLU A 395 20.02 -77.75 -192.39
C GLU A 395 19.97 -79.00 -191.50
N ALA A 396 20.93 -79.15 -190.58
CA ALA A 396 21.03 -80.28 -189.66
C ALA A 396 19.76 -80.55 -188.81
N LYS A 397 18.96 -79.50 -188.50
CA LYS A 397 17.73 -79.64 -187.71
C LYS A 397 16.45 -79.87 -188.52
N ARG A 398 16.56 -80.19 -189.82
CA ARG A 398 15.43 -80.71 -190.64
C ARG A 398 15.36 -82.24 -190.73
N VAL A 399 16.39 -82.97 -190.30
CA VAL A 399 16.55 -84.40 -190.63
C VAL A 399 16.38 -85.33 -189.42
N ALA A 400 16.66 -84.88 -188.20
CA ALA A 400 16.68 -85.73 -187.00
C ALA A 400 15.37 -86.50 -186.74
N ASP A 401 14.23 -85.82 -186.91
CA ASP A 401 12.92 -86.34 -186.48
C ASP A 401 12.10 -87.00 -187.61
N LEU A 402 12.65 -87.10 -188.84
CA LEU A 402 11.91 -87.58 -190.02
C LEU A 402 12.19 -89.06 -190.38
N ALA A 403 13.16 -89.72 -189.73
CA ALA A 403 13.65 -91.04 -190.14
C ALA A 403 13.79 -92.10 -189.04
N ALA A 404 13.39 -91.83 -187.79
CA ALA A 404 13.26 -92.86 -186.74
C ALA A 404 11.98 -93.73 -186.89
N ALA A 405 11.50 -93.90 -188.12
CA ALA A 405 10.16 -94.40 -188.44
C ALA A 405 10.10 -95.90 -188.79
N ALA A 406 11.23 -96.63 -188.71
CA ALA A 406 11.40 -97.91 -189.37
C ALA A 406 12.29 -98.93 -188.64
N VAL A 407 12.03 -100.21 -188.91
CA VAL A 407 12.79 -101.42 -188.52
C VAL A 407 12.93 -101.60 -186.99
N MET A 408 11.82 -101.70 -186.26
CA MET A 408 11.12 -102.99 -186.08
C MET A 408 10.09 -103.38 -187.17
N ALA A 409 9.72 -102.46 -188.07
CA ALA A 409 9.11 -102.76 -189.36
C ALA A 409 9.64 -101.75 -190.38
N ALA A 410 10.32 -102.12 -191.48
CA ALA A 410 9.72 -102.85 -192.60
C ALA A 410 8.40 -102.16 -192.97
N ALA A 411 8.42 -100.91 -193.43
CA ALA A 411 9.31 -100.33 -194.49
C ALA A 411 10.43 -99.30 -194.10
N ALA A 412 11.43 -99.01 -194.99
CA ALA A 412 12.56 -97.97 -195.00
C ALA A 412 13.88 -98.21 -194.16
N GLY A 413 15.08 -97.54 -194.28
CA GLY A 413 15.75 -96.56 -195.22
C GLY A 413 17.11 -95.93 -194.68
N GLY A 414 18.04 -95.28 -195.47
CA GLY A 414 19.22 -94.47 -194.90
C GLY A 414 20.28 -93.65 -195.79
N ALA A 415 20.81 -92.39 -195.36
CA ALA A 415 21.97 -91.45 -195.86
C ALA A 415 22.39 -90.02 -195.12
N PRO A 416 23.57 -89.25 -195.33
CA PRO A 416 24.12 -87.97 -194.59
C PRO A 416 25.09 -86.78 -195.25
N THR A 417 25.50 -85.57 -194.63
CA THR A 417 26.80 -84.62 -194.75
C THR A 417 26.87 -82.98 -194.50
N SER A 418 28.07 -82.28 -194.24
CA SER A 418 28.65 -80.84 -194.62
C SER A 418 28.91 -79.47 -193.73
N GLU A 419 30.00 -78.60 -193.96
CA GLU A 419 30.45 -77.05 -193.97
C GLU A 419 30.61 -75.80 -192.87
N TYR A 420 31.19 -74.54 -193.18
CA TYR A 420 31.58 -73.23 -192.35
C TYR A 420 32.02 -71.85 -193.12
N PRO A 421 32.45 -70.51 -192.74
CA PRO A 421 32.49 -69.34 -191.66
C PRO A 421 32.24 -67.69 -191.97
N GLN A 422 32.24 -66.60 -191.04
CA GLN A 422 31.84 -65.03 -191.01
C GLN A 422 31.84 -63.97 -189.67
N VAL A 423 30.85 -63.08 -189.19
CA VAL A 423 30.89 -61.68 -188.38
C VAL A 423 30.27 -61.29 -186.86
N ALA A 424 30.18 -59.99 -186.26
CA ALA A 424 29.39 -59.44 -184.97
C ALA A 424 29.81 -58.16 -183.91
N PRO A 425 29.01 -57.18 -183.22
CA PRO A 425 29.35 -56.07 -182.10
C PRO A 425 28.24 -55.53 -180.94
N ARG A 426 28.16 -54.45 -179.99
CA ARG A 426 28.90 -53.56 -178.88
C ARG A 426 28.01 -52.63 -177.75
N PRO A 427 28.26 -51.41 -177.01
CA PRO A 427 27.80 -50.91 -175.55
C PRO A 427 27.20 -49.40 -175.06
N ALA A 428 26.95 -48.95 -173.72
CA ALA A 428 26.32 -47.61 -173.11
C ALA A 428 26.45 -47.04 -171.52
N ALA A 429 25.82 -45.88 -170.95
CA ALA A 429 25.87 -45.15 -169.52
C ALA A 429 24.70 -44.05 -169.04
N ALA A 430 24.41 -43.15 -167.95
CA ALA A 430 24.71 -42.51 -166.51
C ALA A 430 23.51 -41.54 -165.84
N ASN A 431 23.27 -40.66 -164.72
CA ASN A 431 23.73 -39.96 -163.36
C ASN A 431 22.65 -39.04 -162.44
N GLY A 432 22.80 -38.42 -161.16
CA GLY A 432 21.86 -37.41 -160.33
C GLY A 432 22.03 -36.85 -158.76
N THR A 433 21.28 -35.82 -158.10
CA THR A 433 21.45 -35.09 -156.65
C THR A 433 20.37 -34.08 -155.86
N SER A 434 20.31 -33.77 -154.46
CA SER A 434 19.97 -32.45 -153.58
C SER A 434 18.99 -32.25 -152.24
N GLU A 435 19.09 -31.15 -151.32
CA GLU A 435 18.31 -30.45 -150.11
C GLU A 435 17.68 -31.13 -148.77
N ALA A 436 17.32 -30.35 -147.67
CA ALA A 436 16.31 -30.39 -146.52
C ALA A 436 15.84 -31.60 -145.60
N ALA A 437 15.26 -31.27 -144.40
CA ALA A 437 14.18 -31.94 -143.57
C ALA A 437 14.41 -33.16 -142.59
N GLU A 438 13.33 -33.57 -141.89
CA GLU A 438 13.13 -34.71 -140.93
C GLU A 438 13.21 -36.12 -141.57
N PRO A 439 13.20 -37.27 -140.82
CA PRO A 439 13.54 -37.54 -139.41
C PRO A 439 14.42 -38.83 -139.23
N ALA A 440 14.62 -39.26 -137.96
CA ALA A 440 14.81 -40.65 -137.48
C ALA A 440 16.04 -41.53 -137.90
N GLY A 441 16.61 -42.23 -136.91
CA GLY A 441 17.21 -43.58 -137.06
C GLY A 441 18.74 -43.69 -137.25
N GLY A 442 19.35 -44.69 -136.58
CA GLY A 442 20.74 -45.17 -136.81
C GLY A 442 21.82 -44.47 -135.97
N LYS A 443 22.76 -45.13 -135.27
CA LYS A 443 23.81 -46.08 -135.73
C LYS A 443 24.53 -45.57 -136.99
N VAL A 444 25.85 -45.35 -137.04
CA VAL A 444 26.98 -45.43 -136.05
C VAL A 444 27.85 -44.18 -136.38
N GLY A 445 28.37 -43.35 -135.46
CA GLY A 445 29.46 -43.60 -134.51
C GLY A 445 30.81 -43.11 -135.07
N ALA A 446 31.77 -42.87 -134.17
CA ALA A 446 33.21 -42.95 -134.47
C ALA A 446 33.64 -44.25 -133.75
N ASP A 447 33.29 -45.44 -134.26
CA ASP A 447 33.76 -46.10 -135.50
C ASP A 447 35.28 -46.39 -135.46
N ALA A 448 35.77 -47.53 -135.96
CA ALA A 448 35.08 -48.63 -136.67
C ALA A 448 35.54 -50.02 -136.18
#